data_AF-A0A952AJG8-F1
#
_entry.id   AF-A0A952AJG8-F1
#
_cell.length_a   1.000
_cell.length_b   1.000
_cell.length_c   1.000
_cell.angle_alpha   90.00
_cell.angle_beta   90.00
_cell.angle_gamma   90.00
#
_symmetry.space_group_name_H-M   'P 1'
#
loop_
_entity.id
_entity.type
_entity.pdbx_description
1 polymer ?
#
loop_
_entity_poly.entity_id
_entity_poly.type
_entity_poly.pdbx_seq_one_letter_code
_entity_poly.pdbx_strand_id
1 'polypeptide(L)'
;MNKIKYIFVNIIFLIINPILFSQAEYIGIDTGNIEMSFTGQITPISGVCGIATIATKTVPTGNLCNSGNPTIVTSLTGSFTWNCNGISGGSNISCSAPRQYTITFDSNGGTTPNPVSKDIVYNNDIGTLATTSKTGSSLLGWYDALSGGNKFETTTKVLKDTTIYAIWQNSGQSSSNNSSSSSSLGGSNLIKDNCPSGDYSGSYYDKKCGEKEKINENIPKKEEDIKNIENINHPITKNENKLKENKTIPKFITPKKETRQCEENNLVKARQCEFKPSDLEFLDIRDSIFKDYIAKLGKNSIFEGYYDTKLFKPKNTISRAEYLKIILRAFCIDYDDVDTSKIPFKDVDKNSWEAKVIAKALELNAINDKNIKFRPHDPISRVESLKIIFDITGTTPENAYVTKFEDVDAYGWEIKYIEKSYDMCIVDGYKVDGRFTFKPYDNMLREEVAKVIANTLNL
;
A
#
# COMPACT_ATOMS: atom_id res chain seq x y z
N MET A 1 -23.33 67.88 -14.25
CA MET A 1 -22.57 66.79 -13.58
C MET A 1 -23.43 65.62 -13.07
N ASN A 2 -24.76 65.75 -12.89
CA ASN A 2 -25.60 64.66 -12.33
C ASN A 2 -26.05 63.57 -13.33
N LYS A 3 -25.95 63.76 -14.64
CA LYS A 3 -26.24 62.68 -15.63
C LYS A 3 -25.10 61.66 -15.79
N ILE A 4 -23.86 62.02 -15.43
CA ILE A 4 -22.68 61.14 -15.60
C ILE A 4 -22.54 60.13 -14.45
N LYS A 5 -23.02 60.47 -13.24
CA LYS A 5 -23.05 59.53 -12.09
C LYS A 5 -24.10 58.41 -12.27
N TYR A 6 -25.21 58.67 -12.96
CA TYR A 6 -26.28 57.68 -13.21
C TYR A 6 -25.85 56.51 -14.10
N ILE A 7 -24.91 56.76 -15.01
CA ILE A 7 -24.41 55.75 -15.96
C ILE A 7 -23.38 54.83 -15.29
N PHE A 8 -22.54 55.36 -14.39
CA PHE A 8 -21.52 54.56 -13.68
C PHE A 8 -22.11 53.55 -12.68
N VAL A 9 -23.22 53.87 -12.01
CA VAL A 9 -23.86 52.97 -11.03
C VAL A 9 -24.58 51.80 -11.73
N ASN A 10 -25.20 52.04 -12.90
CA ASN A 10 -25.84 50.97 -13.67
C ASN A 10 -24.84 50.03 -14.35
N ILE A 11 -23.66 50.53 -14.76
CA ILE A 11 -22.64 49.69 -15.42
C ILE A 11 -21.97 48.73 -14.43
N ILE A 12 -21.82 49.09 -13.16
CA ILE A 12 -21.24 48.19 -12.14
C ILE A 12 -22.22 47.07 -11.75
N PHE A 13 -23.53 47.31 -11.83
CA PHE A 13 -24.57 46.31 -11.49
C PHE A 13 -24.80 45.25 -12.57
N LEU A 14 -24.38 45.48 -13.82
CA LEU A 14 -24.49 44.47 -14.89
C LEU A 14 -23.39 43.40 -14.85
N ILE A 15 -22.37 43.53 -13.98
CA ILE A 15 -21.22 42.60 -13.90
C ILE A 15 -21.44 41.53 -12.81
N ILE A 16 -22.50 41.64 -12.00
CA ILE A 16 -22.80 40.68 -10.94
C ILE A 16 -24.23 40.15 -11.12
N ASN A 17 -24.37 39.10 -11.94
CA ASN A 17 -25.49 38.15 -11.98
C ASN A 17 -26.92 38.72 -12.23
N PRO A 18 -27.59 38.41 -13.37
CA PRO A 18 -28.82 39.09 -13.78
C PRO A 18 -30.10 38.58 -13.08
N ILE A 19 -30.00 37.95 -11.92
CA ILE A 19 -31.16 37.32 -11.28
C ILE A 19 -31.51 38.05 -9.98
N LEU A 20 -32.72 38.62 -9.98
CA LEU A 20 -33.47 39.17 -8.84
C LEU A 20 -33.12 40.59 -8.37
N PHE A 21 -33.72 41.60 -9.01
CA PHE A 21 -34.14 42.81 -8.30
C PHE A 21 -35.47 43.31 -8.89
N SER A 22 -36.59 43.04 -8.21
CA SER A 22 -37.85 43.74 -8.49
C SER A 22 -37.95 44.96 -7.57
N GLN A 23 -37.76 46.14 -8.16
CA GLN A 23 -37.98 47.49 -7.63
C GLN A 23 -37.04 47.92 -6.48
N ALA A 24 -36.18 48.89 -6.80
CA ALA A 24 -35.49 49.74 -5.84
C ALA A 24 -36.28 51.04 -5.70
N GLU A 25 -36.72 51.40 -4.48
CA GLU A 25 -37.29 52.73 -4.20
C GLU A 25 -36.27 53.62 -3.49
N TYR A 26 -36.20 54.87 -3.93
CA TYR A 26 -35.31 55.90 -3.40
C TYR A 26 -35.98 56.56 -2.18
N ILE A 27 -35.32 56.53 -1.02
CA ILE A 27 -35.88 57.03 0.25
C ILE A 27 -35.27 58.34 0.75
N GLY A 28 -34.29 58.92 0.05
CA GLY A 28 -33.76 60.27 0.32
C GLY A 28 -32.25 60.36 0.46
N ILE A 29 -31.76 61.60 0.63
CA ILE A 29 -30.36 61.93 0.94
C ILE A 29 -30.41 62.76 2.22
N ASP A 30 -29.72 62.33 3.27
CA ASP A 30 -29.34 63.21 4.36
C ASP A 30 -27.86 63.06 4.67
N THR A 31 -27.15 64.18 4.77
CA THR A 31 -25.72 64.29 5.11
C THR A 31 -24.71 63.51 4.24
N GLY A 32 -24.96 63.39 2.93
CA GLY A 32 -23.94 62.91 1.98
C GLY A 32 -23.84 61.40 1.78
N ASN A 33 -24.71 60.63 2.44
CA ASN A 33 -24.91 59.21 2.16
C ASN A 33 -26.21 59.00 1.37
N ILE A 34 -26.17 58.11 0.38
CA ILE A 34 -27.38 57.62 -0.33
C ILE A 34 -27.83 56.37 0.40
N GLU A 35 -28.98 56.41 1.07
CA GLU A 35 -29.62 55.22 1.63
C GLU A 35 -30.62 54.65 0.63
N MET A 36 -30.44 53.37 0.28
CA MET A 36 -31.38 52.60 -0.55
C MET A 36 -31.87 51.42 0.31
N SER A 37 -33.18 51.26 0.48
CA SER A 37 -33.75 50.05 1.06
C SER A 37 -34.26 49.15 -0.06
N PHE A 38 -33.92 47.86 0.03
CA PHE A 38 -34.43 46.83 -0.87
C PHE A 38 -35.33 45.90 -0.07
N THR A 39 -36.63 45.93 -0.32
CA THR A 39 -37.59 44.94 0.17
C THR A 39 -37.80 43.87 -0.91
N GLY A 40 -36.81 42.98 -1.06
CA GLY A 40 -36.96 41.75 -1.84
C GLY A 40 -37.11 40.55 -0.90
N GLN A 41 -38.21 39.80 -1.00
CA GLN A 41 -38.31 38.50 -0.35
C GLN A 41 -37.34 37.54 -1.05
N ILE A 42 -36.20 37.27 -0.41
CA ILE A 42 -35.24 36.31 -0.94
C ILE A 42 -35.78 34.91 -0.66
N THR A 43 -36.17 34.17 -1.70
CA THR A 43 -36.67 32.80 -1.53
C THR A 43 -35.50 31.85 -1.23
N PRO A 44 -35.63 30.96 -0.23
CA PRO A 44 -34.60 29.99 0.09
C PRO A 44 -34.46 28.96 -1.05
N ILE A 45 -33.23 28.73 -1.50
CA ILE A 45 -32.91 27.71 -2.51
C ILE A 45 -32.12 26.60 -1.82
N SER A 46 -32.73 25.43 -1.63
CA SER A 46 -32.03 24.26 -1.09
C SER A 46 -31.00 23.72 -2.08
N GLY A 47 -29.88 23.23 -1.54
CA GLY A 47 -28.86 22.55 -2.34
C GLY A 47 -29.39 21.29 -2.99
N VAL A 48 -28.96 21.01 -4.22
CA VAL A 48 -29.30 19.79 -4.97
C VAL A 48 -28.04 19.26 -5.64
N CYS A 49 -27.74 17.98 -5.43
CA CYS A 49 -26.61 17.32 -6.07
C CYS A 49 -26.72 17.37 -7.59
N GLY A 50 -25.61 17.68 -8.26
CA GLY A 50 -25.51 17.61 -9.71
C GLY A 50 -25.22 16.19 -10.21
N ILE A 51 -24.90 16.06 -11.50
CA ILE A 51 -24.63 14.78 -12.15
C ILE A 51 -23.25 14.19 -11.82
N ALA A 52 -22.40 14.94 -11.11
CA ALA A 52 -21.10 14.48 -10.64
C ALA A 52 -21.16 13.33 -9.62
N THR A 53 -22.33 12.74 -9.37
CA THR A 53 -22.58 11.60 -8.48
C THR A 53 -22.32 10.24 -9.16
N ILE A 54 -22.04 10.24 -10.47
CA ILE A 54 -21.66 9.04 -11.23
C ILE A 54 -20.25 8.59 -10.85
N ALA A 55 -20.01 7.28 -10.87
CA ALA A 55 -18.70 6.72 -10.57
C ALA A 55 -17.62 7.25 -11.52
N THR A 56 -16.46 7.64 -10.98
CA THR A 56 -15.37 8.23 -11.76
C THR A 56 -14.00 7.92 -11.17
N LYS A 57 -12.96 8.01 -11.98
CA LYS A 57 -11.55 7.81 -11.58
C LYS A 57 -10.95 9.08 -10.96
N THR A 58 -11.29 10.21 -11.53
CA THR A 58 -10.73 11.52 -11.16
C THR A 58 -11.72 12.31 -10.35
N VAL A 59 -11.19 13.16 -9.46
CA VAL A 59 -12.00 14.08 -8.67
C VAL A 59 -12.91 14.90 -9.61
N PRO A 60 -14.24 14.89 -9.43
CA PRO A 60 -15.14 15.71 -10.23
C PRO A 60 -14.83 17.20 -10.03
N THR A 61 -14.64 17.94 -11.13
CA THR A 61 -14.32 19.38 -11.09
C THR A 61 -15.47 20.28 -11.52
N GLY A 62 -16.56 19.70 -12.04
CA GLY A 62 -17.72 20.42 -12.54
C GLY A 62 -19.01 19.63 -12.34
N ASN A 63 -20.15 20.30 -12.54
CA ASN A 63 -21.49 19.71 -12.34
C ASN A 63 -21.72 19.10 -10.94
N LEU A 64 -21.08 19.70 -9.92
CA LEU A 64 -21.15 19.25 -8.53
C LEU A 64 -22.53 19.49 -7.91
N CYS A 65 -23.11 20.66 -8.17
CA CYS A 65 -24.43 21.06 -7.66
C CYS A 65 -25.31 21.50 -8.82
N ASN A 66 -26.53 20.96 -8.88
CA ASN A 66 -27.58 21.47 -9.75
C ASN A 66 -28.24 22.73 -9.14
N SER A 67 -28.22 22.85 -7.82
CA SER A 67 -28.66 24.04 -7.08
C SER A 67 -27.81 24.22 -5.82
N GLY A 68 -27.58 25.47 -5.42
CA GLY A 68 -26.68 25.80 -4.31
C GLY A 68 -25.21 25.89 -4.72
N ASN A 69 -24.35 26.21 -3.74
CA ASN A 69 -22.92 26.41 -3.96
C ASN A 69 -22.12 25.16 -3.54
N PRO A 70 -21.30 24.56 -4.43
CA PRO A 70 -20.49 23.42 -4.08
C PRO A 70 -19.36 23.79 -3.11
N THR A 71 -19.09 22.92 -2.14
CA THR A 71 -17.83 22.93 -1.40
C THR A 71 -16.72 22.25 -2.21
N ILE A 72 -15.48 22.40 -1.74
CA ILE A 72 -14.36 21.61 -2.25
C ILE A 72 -14.69 20.12 -2.11
N VAL A 73 -14.39 19.35 -3.15
CA VAL A 73 -14.57 17.90 -3.16
C VAL A 73 -13.49 17.24 -2.30
N THR A 74 -13.92 16.44 -1.33
CA THR A 74 -13.05 15.59 -0.52
C THR A 74 -12.85 14.25 -1.22
N SER A 75 -11.60 13.85 -1.41
CA SER A 75 -11.25 12.57 -2.01
C SER A 75 -11.05 11.51 -0.93
N LEU A 76 -11.89 10.48 -0.93
CA LEU A 76 -11.74 9.29 -0.07
C LEU A 76 -11.27 8.09 -0.91
N THR A 77 -10.92 7.00 -0.25
CA THR A 77 -10.47 5.77 -0.93
C THR A 77 -11.57 5.19 -1.83
N GLY A 78 -12.83 5.26 -1.42
CA GLY A 78 -13.96 4.66 -2.16
C GLY A 78 -14.93 5.63 -2.82
N SER A 79 -14.80 6.93 -2.56
CA SER A 79 -15.74 7.94 -3.07
C SER A 79 -15.15 9.34 -3.04
N PHE A 80 -15.80 10.24 -3.78
CA PHE A 80 -15.62 11.67 -3.71
C PHE A 80 -16.85 12.27 -3.03
N THR A 81 -16.67 13.15 -2.05
CA THR A 81 -17.79 13.77 -1.31
C THR A 81 -17.71 15.29 -1.34
N TRP A 82 -18.87 15.95 -1.39
CA TRP A 82 -18.98 17.41 -1.32
C TRP A 82 -20.36 17.81 -0.78
N ASN A 83 -20.50 19.05 -0.36
CA ASN A 83 -21.80 19.62 0.01
C ASN A 83 -22.26 20.62 -1.05
N CYS A 84 -23.55 20.62 -1.33
CA CYS A 84 -24.23 21.70 -2.02
C CYS A 84 -24.91 22.58 -0.97
N ASN A 85 -24.32 23.73 -0.70
CA ASN A 85 -24.81 24.66 0.32
C ASN A 85 -26.00 25.46 -0.23
N GLY A 86 -27.10 25.48 0.51
CA GLY A 86 -28.28 26.25 0.14
C GLY A 86 -28.00 27.76 0.10
N ILE A 87 -28.76 28.48 -0.72
CA ILE A 87 -28.66 29.94 -0.87
C ILE A 87 -29.84 30.57 -0.12
N SER A 88 -29.58 31.69 0.57
CA SER A 88 -30.61 32.50 1.23
C SER A 88 -31.48 31.75 2.26
N GLY A 89 -30.85 30.93 3.08
CA GLY A 89 -31.54 30.14 4.13
C GLY A 89 -32.09 28.80 3.66
N GLY A 90 -31.81 28.39 2.41
CA GLY A 90 -32.06 27.03 1.94
C GLY A 90 -31.20 25.97 2.63
N SER A 91 -31.67 24.72 2.65
CA SER A 91 -30.97 23.61 3.30
C SER A 91 -29.74 23.14 2.53
N ASN A 92 -28.74 22.63 3.25
CA ASN A 92 -27.57 21.99 2.66
C ASN A 92 -27.83 20.51 2.39
N ILE A 93 -27.22 19.96 1.33
CA ILE A 93 -27.24 18.51 1.04
C ILE A 93 -25.82 17.99 0.84
N SER A 94 -25.56 16.78 1.32
CA SER A 94 -24.30 16.07 1.08
C SER A 94 -24.42 15.15 -0.13
N CYS A 95 -23.45 15.24 -1.02
CA CYS A 95 -23.39 14.55 -2.30
C CYS A 95 -22.14 13.67 -2.37
N SER A 96 -22.21 12.59 -3.15
CA SER A 96 -21.03 11.74 -3.39
C SER A 96 -21.03 11.08 -4.76
N ALA A 97 -19.83 10.77 -5.25
CA ALA A 97 -19.59 9.89 -6.39
C ALA A 97 -18.74 8.70 -5.96
N PRO A 98 -19.06 7.46 -6.37
CA PRO A 98 -18.17 6.33 -6.17
C PRO A 98 -16.84 6.52 -6.91
N ARG A 99 -15.74 6.07 -6.30
CA ARG A 99 -14.43 6.11 -6.96
C ARG A 99 -14.20 4.83 -7.75
N GLN A 100 -13.64 4.98 -8.95
CA GLN A 100 -13.19 3.87 -9.78
C GLN A 100 -11.66 3.77 -9.76
N TYR A 101 -11.18 2.55 -9.91
CA TYR A 101 -9.78 2.21 -10.11
C TYR A 101 -9.61 1.40 -11.38
N THR A 102 -8.47 1.58 -12.03
CA THR A 102 -8.11 0.92 -13.28
C THR A 102 -7.27 -0.32 -13.02
N ILE A 103 -7.76 -1.46 -13.49
CA ILE A 103 -6.97 -2.68 -13.61
C ILE A 103 -6.41 -2.77 -15.03
N THR A 104 -5.09 -2.82 -15.16
CA THR A 104 -4.40 -2.96 -16.45
C THR A 104 -3.94 -4.39 -16.63
N PHE A 105 -4.22 -4.98 -17.81
CA PHE A 105 -3.85 -6.34 -18.14
C PHE A 105 -2.57 -6.32 -18.99
N ASP A 106 -1.50 -6.92 -18.49
CA ASP A 106 -0.24 -7.13 -19.20
C ASP A 106 -0.13 -8.59 -19.66
N SER A 107 -0.08 -8.83 -20.97
CA SER A 107 -0.03 -10.19 -21.55
C SER A 107 1.27 -10.93 -21.27
N ASN A 108 2.31 -10.27 -20.76
CA ASN A 108 3.60 -10.86 -20.42
C ASN A 108 4.16 -11.76 -21.54
N GLY A 109 4.24 -11.19 -22.74
CA GLY A 109 4.70 -11.86 -23.95
C GLY A 109 3.63 -12.71 -24.66
N GLY A 110 2.35 -12.54 -24.35
CA GLY A 110 1.22 -13.01 -25.15
C GLY A 110 0.65 -11.93 -26.09
N THR A 111 -0.43 -12.24 -26.79
CA THR A 111 -1.19 -11.31 -27.63
C THR A 111 -1.87 -10.22 -26.78
N THR A 112 -2.21 -9.08 -27.40
CA THR A 112 -2.86 -7.96 -26.70
C THR A 112 -4.10 -8.41 -25.92
N PRO A 113 -4.18 -8.16 -24.61
CA PRO A 113 -5.33 -8.58 -23.81
C PRO A 113 -6.63 -7.93 -24.25
N ASN A 114 -7.73 -8.68 -24.20
CA ASN A 114 -9.07 -8.16 -24.47
C ASN A 114 -9.98 -8.32 -23.24
N PRO A 115 -10.36 -7.23 -22.55
CA PRO A 115 -9.90 -5.84 -22.76
C PRO A 115 -8.48 -5.59 -22.22
N VAL A 116 -7.82 -4.51 -22.65
CA VAL A 116 -6.48 -4.11 -22.15
C VAL A 116 -6.53 -3.55 -20.72
N SER A 117 -7.67 -3.01 -20.31
CA SER A 117 -7.90 -2.49 -18.97
C SER A 117 -9.38 -2.53 -18.60
N LYS A 118 -9.69 -2.46 -17.30
CA LYS A 118 -11.06 -2.32 -16.78
C LYS A 118 -11.09 -1.28 -15.65
N ASP A 119 -12.09 -0.42 -15.70
CA ASP A 119 -12.39 0.51 -14.62
C ASP A 119 -13.47 -0.09 -13.72
N ILE A 120 -13.15 -0.27 -12.44
CA ILE A 120 -13.99 -0.96 -11.47
C ILE A 120 -14.22 -0.03 -10.28
N VAL A 121 -15.46 0.06 -9.81
CA VAL A 121 -15.80 0.82 -8.59
C VAL A 121 -15.08 0.20 -7.40
N TYR A 122 -14.58 1.04 -6.50
CA TYR A 122 -13.89 0.61 -5.29
C TYR A 122 -14.67 -0.47 -4.52
N ASN A 123 -13.95 -1.50 -4.10
CA ASN A 123 -14.47 -2.65 -3.34
C ASN A 123 -15.52 -3.50 -4.08
N ASN A 124 -15.67 -3.31 -5.39
CA ASN A 124 -16.36 -4.26 -6.25
C ASN A 124 -15.41 -5.34 -6.75
N ASP A 125 -16.01 -6.47 -7.12
CA ASP A 125 -15.30 -7.59 -7.74
C ASP A 125 -14.86 -7.19 -9.15
N ILE A 126 -13.65 -7.61 -9.54
CA ILE A 126 -13.11 -7.34 -10.88
C ILE A 126 -13.98 -7.97 -11.99
N GLY A 127 -14.72 -9.05 -11.70
CA GLY A 127 -15.55 -9.77 -12.66
C GLY A 127 -14.71 -10.51 -13.71
N THR A 128 -15.27 -10.73 -14.91
CA THR A 128 -14.58 -11.45 -15.99
C THR A 128 -13.23 -10.82 -16.32
N LEU A 129 -12.17 -11.64 -16.30
CA LEU A 129 -10.80 -11.23 -16.62
C LEU A 129 -10.57 -11.18 -18.13
N ALA A 130 -9.55 -10.45 -18.56
CA ALA A 130 -9.19 -10.35 -19.97
C ALA A 130 -8.74 -11.70 -20.55
N THR A 131 -8.96 -11.87 -21.86
CA THR A 131 -8.43 -13.02 -22.62
C THR A 131 -7.16 -12.63 -23.37
N THR A 132 -6.22 -13.55 -23.47
CA THR A 132 -4.96 -13.40 -24.22
C THR A 132 -4.45 -14.80 -24.61
N SER A 133 -3.58 -14.89 -25.62
CA SER A 133 -3.00 -16.14 -26.11
C SER A 133 -1.49 -16.03 -26.31
N LYS A 134 -0.75 -17.13 -26.13
CA LYS A 134 0.70 -17.21 -26.39
C LYS A 134 1.03 -18.52 -27.08
N THR A 135 1.68 -18.44 -28.24
CA THR A 135 2.03 -19.63 -29.04
C THR A 135 2.93 -20.56 -28.24
N GLY A 136 2.55 -21.85 -28.15
CA GLY A 136 3.32 -22.85 -27.38
C GLY A 136 3.15 -22.78 -25.87
N SER A 137 2.18 -22.01 -25.35
CA SER A 137 1.90 -21.93 -23.92
C SER A 137 0.40 -21.86 -23.61
N SER A 138 0.02 -22.34 -22.42
CA SER A 138 -1.33 -22.22 -21.84
C SER A 138 -1.34 -21.13 -20.77
N LEU A 139 -2.41 -20.33 -20.71
CA LEU A 139 -2.57 -19.29 -19.68
C LEU A 139 -2.92 -19.94 -18.32
N LEU A 140 -2.07 -19.74 -17.30
CA LEU A 140 -2.33 -20.17 -15.93
C LEU A 140 -3.24 -19.21 -15.16
N GLY A 141 -3.24 -17.93 -15.53
CA GLY A 141 -4.09 -16.91 -14.94
C GLY A 141 -3.44 -15.53 -14.93
N TRP A 142 -4.12 -14.60 -14.26
CA TRP A 142 -3.67 -13.22 -14.06
C TRP A 142 -3.21 -13.02 -12.63
N TYR A 143 -2.08 -12.33 -12.44
CA TYR A 143 -1.42 -12.19 -11.14
C TYR A 143 -0.96 -10.75 -10.92
N ASP A 144 -0.94 -10.27 -9.68
CA ASP A 144 -0.45 -8.91 -9.34
C ASP A 144 1.08 -8.75 -9.42
N ALA A 145 1.82 -9.78 -9.81
CA ALA A 145 3.26 -9.72 -10.04
C ALA A 145 3.70 -10.68 -11.15
N LEU A 146 4.80 -10.37 -11.81
CA LEU A 146 5.43 -11.20 -12.85
C LEU A 146 5.91 -12.57 -12.32
N SER A 147 6.10 -12.71 -11.00
CA SER A 147 6.43 -13.97 -10.35
C SER A 147 6.04 -13.94 -8.87
N GLY A 148 5.41 -15.01 -8.37
CA GLY A 148 5.07 -15.16 -6.94
C GLY A 148 3.96 -14.25 -6.40
N GLY A 149 3.23 -13.55 -7.28
CA GLY A 149 2.08 -12.72 -6.92
C GLY A 149 0.82 -13.51 -6.56
N ASN A 150 -0.20 -12.81 -6.10
CA ASN A 150 -1.52 -13.36 -5.84
C ASN A 150 -2.28 -13.49 -7.15
N LYS A 151 -2.96 -14.63 -7.31
CA LYS A 151 -3.84 -14.86 -8.46
C LYS A 151 -5.09 -14.00 -8.33
N PHE A 152 -5.43 -13.29 -9.40
CA PHE A 152 -6.69 -12.59 -9.53
C PHE A 152 -7.77 -13.58 -9.97
N GLU A 153 -8.84 -13.61 -9.21
CA GLU A 153 -10.07 -14.34 -9.52
C GLU A 153 -11.16 -13.34 -9.87
N THR A 154 -12.28 -13.82 -10.43
CA THR A 154 -13.40 -12.94 -10.79
C THR A 154 -14.02 -12.21 -9.58
N THR A 155 -13.79 -12.72 -8.37
CA THR A 155 -14.25 -12.17 -7.09
C THR A 155 -13.21 -11.28 -6.40
N THR A 156 -12.02 -11.09 -6.98
CA THR A 156 -10.98 -10.24 -6.37
C THR A 156 -11.47 -8.79 -6.30
N LYS A 157 -11.42 -8.22 -5.08
CA LYS A 157 -11.83 -6.85 -4.79
C LYS A 157 -10.83 -5.86 -5.35
N VAL A 158 -11.33 -4.85 -6.07
CA VAL A 158 -10.50 -3.76 -6.60
C VAL A 158 -10.42 -2.63 -5.57
N LEU A 159 -9.21 -2.38 -5.06
CA LEU A 159 -8.96 -1.40 -4.00
C LEU A 159 -8.11 -0.21 -4.46
N LYS A 160 -7.33 -0.39 -5.52
CA LYS A 160 -6.43 0.61 -6.10
C LYS A 160 -6.13 0.28 -7.56
N ASP A 161 -5.56 1.23 -8.28
CA ASP A 161 -5.01 0.99 -9.61
C ASP A 161 -3.95 -0.12 -9.53
N THR A 162 -4.08 -1.13 -10.37
CA THR A 162 -3.23 -2.33 -10.32
C THR A 162 -2.94 -2.82 -11.73
N THR A 163 -1.69 -3.19 -12.00
CA THR A 163 -1.34 -3.94 -13.22
C THR A 163 -1.26 -5.42 -12.86
N ILE A 164 -1.96 -6.25 -13.62
CA ILE A 164 -1.95 -7.71 -13.46
C ILE A 164 -1.38 -8.36 -14.72
N TYR A 165 -0.58 -9.40 -14.50
CA TYR A 165 0.26 -10.05 -15.49
C TYR A 165 -0.25 -11.44 -15.81
N ALA A 166 -0.32 -11.77 -17.09
CA ALA A 166 -0.58 -13.13 -17.55
C ALA A 166 0.63 -14.04 -17.20
N ILE A 167 0.37 -15.17 -16.55
CA ILE A 167 1.39 -16.19 -16.28
C ILE A 167 1.10 -17.40 -17.15
N TRP A 168 2.14 -17.93 -17.80
CA TRP A 168 2.05 -18.95 -18.85
C TRP A 168 2.70 -20.27 -18.43
N GLN A 169 2.17 -21.38 -18.91
CA GLN A 169 2.74 -22.73 -18.81
C GLN A 169 3.10 -23.25 -20.20
N ASN A 170 4.35 -23.64 -20.46
CA ASN A 170 4.77 -24.15 -21.76
C ASN A 170 4.17 -25.54 -22.03
N SER A 171 3.62 -25.74 -23.24
CA SER A 171 3.23 -27.07 -23.73
C SER A 171 4.44 -27.72 -24.39
N GLY A 172 5.05 -28.70 -23.72
CA GLY A 172 6.26 -29.38 -24.21
C GLY A 172 6.04 -30.05 -25.57
N GLN A 173 6.81 -29.63 -26.58
CA GLN A 173 7.02 -30.42 -27.80
C GLN A 173 8.23 -31.33 -27.59
N SER A 174 7.98 -32.63 -27.49
CA SER A 174 8.97 -33.64 -27.86
C SER A 174 9.08 -33.64 -29.38
N SER A 175 10.22 -33.19 -29.92
CA SER A 175 10.59 -33.44 -31.32
C SER A 175 11.17 -34.85 -31.41
N SER A 176 10.40 -35.75 -32.02
CA SER A 176 10.84 -37.04 -32.51
C SER A 176 11.97 -36.89 -33.53
N ASN A 177 13.10 -37.57 -33.32
CA ASN A 177 13.95 -38.00 -34.43
C ASN A 177 14.01 -39.52 -34.41
N ASN A 178 13.36 -40.11 -35.43
CA ASN A 178 13.48 -41.51 -35.79
C ASN A 178 14.91 -41.79 -36.30
N SER A 179 15.58 -42.76 -35.71
CA SER A 179 16.43 -43.68 -36.45
C SER A 179 16.41 -45.05 -35.77
N SER A 180 15.98 -46.02 -36.56
CA SER A 180 15.68 -47.42 -36.29
C SER A 180 16.91 -48.31 -36.11
N SER A 181 16.81 -49.29 -35.20
CA SER A 181 17.30 -50.71 -35.29
C SER A 181 17.25 -51.32 -33.87
N SER A 182 16.22 -52.12 -33.55
CA SER A 182 16.12 -53.59 -33.66
C SER A 182 16.80 -54.40 -32.54
N SER A 183 16.02 -55.35 -32.02
CA SER A 183 16.34 -56.63 -31.34
C SER A 183 16.60 -56.69 -29.82
N SER A 184 15.56 -57.19 -29.12
CA SER A 184 15.51 -58.51 -28.44
C SER A 184 16.18 -58.74 -27.06
N LEU A 185 15.30 -59.10 -26.11
CA LEU A 185 15.42 -60.09 -25.00
C LEU A 185 16.41 -59.87 -23.84
N GLY A 186 15.84 -59.76 -22.63
CA GLY A 186 16.14 -60.68 -21.51
C GLY A 186 16.98 -60.17 -20.33
N GLY A 187 16.40 -60.22 -19.12
CA GLY A 187 17.12 -60.67 -17.91
C GLY A 187 17.58 -59.63 -16.88
N SER A 188 16.84 -59.59 -15.75
CA SER A 188 17.30 -59.52 -14.34
C SER A 188 18.35 -58.50 -13.86
N ASN A 189 17.89 -57.69 -12.89
CA ASN A 189 18.57 -57.07 -11.73
C ASN A 189 20.10 -57.16 -11.63
N LEU A 190 20.76 -56.01 -11.40
CA LEU A 190 21.74 -55.78 -10.34
C LEU A 190 22.03 -54.27 -10.18
N ILE A 191 22.08 -53.84 -8.92
CA ILE A 191 22.47 -52.51 -8.45
C ILE A 191 23.87 -52.15 -8.95
N LYS A 192 24.05 -50.93 -9.47
CA LYS A 192 25.34 -50.21 -9.44
C LYS A 192 25.14 -48.70 -9.36
N ASP A 193 25.85 -48.14 -8.38
CA ASP A 193 26.17 -46.74 -8.19
C ASP A 193 26.81 -46.13 -9.43
N ASN A 194 26.44 -44.87 -9.74
CA ASN A 194 27.37 -43.78 -10.07
C ASN A 194 26.60 -42.54 -10.57
N CYS A 195 26.73 -41.44 -9.84
CA CYS A 195 26.48 -40.09 -10.36
C CYS A 195 27.56 -39.72 -11.41
N PRO A 196 27.27 -38.73 -12.28
CA PRO A 196 28.33 -37.80 -12.65
C PRO A 196 27.93 -36.32 -12.50
N SER A 197 28.87 -35.58 -11.91
CA SER A 197 28.97 -34.13 -11.85
C SER A 197 29.16 -33.51 -13.24
N GLY A 198 28.60 -32.34 -13.48
CA GLY A 198 28.87 -31.54 -14.67
C GLY A 198 27.97 -30.31 -14.77
N ASP A 199 28.57 -29.18 -15.14
CA ASP A 199 28.03 -27.82 -15.20
C ASP A 199 26.68 -27.65 -15.92
N TYR A 200 26.00 -26.55 -15.54
CA TYR A 200 25.08 -25.69 -16.29
C TYR A 200 23.83 -25.28 -15.50
N SER A 201 23.66 -23.95 -15.49
CA SER A 201 22.41 -23.20 -15.51
C SER A 201 21.19 -23.93 -16.08
N GLY A 202 20.04 -23.77 -15.43
CA GLY A 202 18.74 -23.90 -16.07
C GLY A 202 17.89 -25.08 -15.63
N SER A 203 16.66 -24.75 -15.23
CA SER A 203 15.42 -25.52 -15.30
C SER A 203 15.39 -27.02 -14.94
N TYR A 204 14.54 -27.28 -13.95
CA TYR A 204 13.53 -28.35 -13.87
C TYR A 204 13.85 -29.59 -13.02
N TYR A 205 12.94 -29.80 -12.07
CA TYR A 205 12.75 -30.98 -11.23
C TYR A 205 12.42 -32.22 -12.05
N ASP A 206 13.02 -33.37 -11.72
CA ASP A 206 12.36 -34.67 -11.91
C ASP A 206 12.11 -35.31 -10.53
N LYS A 207 10.87 -35.73 -10.31
CA LYS A 207 10.45 -36.64 -9.24
C LYS A 207 9.43 -37.59 -9.85
N LYS A 208 9.87 -38.81 -10.17
CA LYS A 208 8.99 -39.99 -10.15
C LYS A 208 9.39 -40.91 -9.01
N CYS A 209 8.54 -40.96 -7.99
CA CYS A 209 8.24 -42.15 -7.20
C CYS A 209 6.84 -41.96 -6.60
N GLY A 210 5.91 -42.86 -6.91
CA GLY A 210 4.66 -43.07 -6.16
C GLY A 210 3.36 -42.95 -6.97
N GLU A 211 2.79 -44.09 -7.35
CA GLU A 211 1.53 -44.30 -8.11
C GLU A 211 0.25 -43.90 -7.34
N LYS A 212 -0.86 -43.73 -8.08
CA LYS A 212 -2.24 -43.62 -7.56
C LYS A 212 -3.08 -44.79 -8.04
N GLU A 213 -3.73 -45.50 -7.12
CA GLU A 213 -4.85 -46.39 -7.42
C GLU A 213 -6.13 -45.59 -7.75
N LYS A 214 -6.94 -46.15 -8.66
CA LYS A 214 -8.25 -45.67 -9.12
C LYS A 214 -9.36 -46.29 -8.26
N ILE A 215 -10.42 -45.54 -7.93
CA ILE A 215 -11.81 -46.07 -7.92
C ILE A 215 -12.80 -44.96 -8.33
N ASN A 216 -13.85 -45.38 -9.03
CA ASN A 216 -14.83 -44.63 -9.82
C ASN A 216 -16.13 -44.26 -9.04
N GLU A 217 -16.81 -43.23 -9.55
CA GLU A 217 -18.22 -42.78 -9.47
C GLU A 217 -19.26 -43.45 -8.53
N ASN A 218 -20.03 -42.61 -7.79
CA ASN A 218 -21.51 -42.54 -7.86
C ASN A 218 -22.10 -41.40 -6.97
N ILE A 219 -23.08 -40.65 -7.51
CA ILE A 219 -23.91 -39.61 -6.85
C ILE A 219 -25.28 -40.25 -6.48
N PRO A 220 -25.99 -39.80 -5.41
CA PRO A 220 -27.15 -38.91 -5.64
C PRO A 220 -27.41 -37.83 -4.55
N LYS A 221 -28.13 -36.77 -4.96
CA LYS A 221 -28.68 -35.66 -4.16
C LYS A 221 -29.85 -36.09 -3.25
N LYS A 222 -30.08 -35.39 -2.12
CA LYS A 222 -31.43 -35.00 -1.62
C LYS A 222 -31.40 -33.98 -0.47
N GLU A 223 -32.31 -33.00 -0.55
CA GLU A 223 -32.76 -32.08 0.51
C GLU A 223 -33.86 -32.71 1.39
N GLU A 224 -34.14 -32.03 2.51
CA GLU A 224 -35.26 -32.14 3.49
C GLU A 224 -35.07 -33.09 4.70
N ASP A 225 -34.88 -32.53 5.92
CA ASP A 225 -35.98 -32.26 6.86
C ASP A 225 -35.54 -31.62 8.21
N ILE A 226 -36.43 -30.77 8.73
CA ILE A 226 -36.37 -29.89 9.91
C ILE A 226 -36.94 -30.60 11.16
N LYS A 227 -36.36 -30.45 12.37
CA LYS A 227 -37.03 -29.97 13.63
C LYS A 227 -36.33 -30.33 14.96
N ASN A 228 -36.55 -29.41 15.91
CA ASN A 228 -36.45 -29.49 17.39
C ASN A 228 -35.04 -29.32 17.96
N ILE A 229 -34.74 -28.27 18.74
CA ILE A 229 -35.38 -27.96 20.02
C ILE A 229 -35.58 -26.43 20.17
N GLU A 230 -36.84 -26.00 20.25
CA GLU A 230 -37.26 -24.83 21.04
C GLU A 230 -37.70 -25.34 22.42
N ASN A 231 -37.19 -24.73 23.49
CA ASN A 231 -37.97 -24.26 24.66
C ASN A 231 -37.08 -24.02 25.87
N ILE A 232 -36.70 -22.76 26.11
CA ILE A 232 -36.85 -22.10 27.42
C ILE A 232 -37.19 -20.61 27.17
N ASN A 233 -38.48 -20.26 27.22
CA ASN A 233 -38.99 -18.92 27.55
C ASN A 233 -38.83 -18.74 29.08
N HIS A 234 -38.47 -17.61 29.70
CA HIS A 234 -38.93 -16.21 29.68
C HIS A 234 -38.03 -15.44 30.71
N PRO A 235 -38.13 -14.10 30.97
CA PRO A 235 -38.74 -13.02 30.21
C PRO A 235 -37.78 -11.84 29.93
N ILE A 236 -38.09 -11.09 28.87
CA ILE A 236 -37.49 -9.80 28.55
C ILE A 236 -38.13 -8.72 29.44
N THR A 237 -37.32 -8.02 30.24
CA THR A 237 -37.62 -6.66 30.68
C THR A 237 -36.55 -5.71 30.18
N LYS A 238 -37.00 -4.71 29.42
CA LYS A 238 -36.23 -3.55 28.99
C LYS A 238 -35.58 -2.87 30.21
N ASN A 239 -34.26 -2.70 30.14
CA ASN A 239 -33.63 -1.46 30.59
C ASN A 239 -32.51 -1.13 29.60
N GLU A 240 -32.84 -0.19 28.71
CA GLU A 240 -31.89 0.54 27.89
C GLU A 240 -30.98 1.39 28.79
N ASN A 241 -29.73 1.55 28.35
CA ASN A 241 -28.67 2.43 28.86
C ASN A 241 -27.74 1.90 29.96
N LYS A 242 -26.65 1.24 29.54
CA LYS A 242 -25.26 1.76 29.68
C LYS A 242 -24.25 0.76 29.10
N LEU A 243 -23.91 0.94 27.81
CA LEU A 243 -22.54 0.80 27.31
C LEU A 243 -22.47 1.53 25.96
N LYS A 244 -22.22 2.84 26.02
CA LYS A 244 -21.74 3.56 24.84
C LYS A 244 -20.28 3.16 24.68
N GLU A 245 -20.01 2.14 23.88
CA GLU A 245 -18.67 1.96 23.31
C GLU A 245 -18.36 3.20 22.46
N ASN A 246 -17.36 3.94 22.92
CA ASN A 246 -16.81 5.10 22.23
C ASN A 246 -16.09 4.59 20.98
N LYS A 247 -16.83 4.42 19.87
CA LYS A 247 -16.26 4.09 18.57
C LYS A 247 -15.63 5.37 18.01
N THR A 248 -14.36 5.60 18.33
CA THR A 248 -13.59 6.73 17.82
C THR A 248 -13.48 6.61 16.30
N ILE A 249 -14.15 7.49 15.57
CA ILE A 249 -14.04 7.62 14.11
C ILE A 249 -12.60 8.06 13.79
N PRO A 250 -11.85 7.37 12.91
CA PRO A 250 -10.53 7.82 12.47
C PRO A 250 -10.62 9.23 11.89
N LYS A 251 -9.78 10.14 12.38
CA LYS A 251 -9.69 11.51 11.88
C LYS A 251 -8.30 11.72 11.28
N PHE A 252 -8.23 12.21 10.05
CA PHE A 252 -7.01 12.81 9.53
C PHE A 252 -6.77 14.13 10.27
N ILE A 253 -5.57 14.31 10.82
CA ILE A 253 -5.16 15.57 11.46
C ILE A 253 -4.13 16.22 10.56
N THR A 254 -4.46 17.38 10.00
CA THR A 254 -3.46 18.23 9.35
C THR A 254 -2.53 18.79 10.42
N PRO A 255 -1.19 18.62 10.30
CA PRO A 255 -0.27 19.20 11.25
C PRO A 255 -0.44 20.72 11.25
N LYS A 256 -0.89 21.29 12.38
CA LYS A 256 -0.71 22.71 12.63
C LYS A 256 0.79 22.99 12.64
N LYS A 257 1.17 24.13 12.07
CA LYS A 257 2.56 24.57 11.86
C LYS A 257 3.23 24.86 13.21
N GLU A 258 3.53 23.82 13.96
CA GLU A 258 4.37 23.83 15.16
C GLU A 258 5.54 22.89 14.92
N THR A 259 6.74 23.32 15.31
CA THR A 259 7.94 22.47 15.32
C THR A 259 7.62 21.16 16.04
N ARG A 260 7.70 20.03 15.32
CA ARG A 260 7.44 18.69 15.85
C ARG A 260 8.30 18.45 17.09
N GLN A 261 7.65 18.20 18.22
CA GLN A 261 8.31 17.73 19.43
C GLN A 261 8.43 16.21 19.34
N CYS A 262 9.66 15.70 19.45
CA CYS A 262 9.94 14.27 19.42
C CYS A 262 9.63 13.63 20.77
N GLU A 263 8.96 12.49 20.77
CA GLU A 263 8.89 11.59 21.91
C GLU A 263 10.25 10.95 22.22
N GLU A 264 10.44 10.47 23.45
CA GLU A 264 11.66 9.76 23.84
C GLU A 264 11.84 8.50 22.98
N ASN A 265 12.97 8.43 22.28
CA ASN A 265 13.34 7.24 21.54
C ASN A 265 13.88 6.16 22.50
N ASN A 266 12.99 5.29 22.97
CA ASN A 266 13.30 4.20 23.89
C ASN A 266 13.86 2.93 23.21
N LEU A 267 13.89 2.85 21.87
CA LEU A 267 14.40 1.67 21.14
C LEU A 267 15.90 1.48 21.36
N VAL A 268 16.66 2.57 21.57
CA VAL A 268 18.10 2.52 21.87
C VAL A 268 18.40 1.69 23.12
N LYS A 269 17.46 1.62 24.07
CA LYS A 269 17.63 0.86 25.32
C LYS A 269 17.77 -0.65 25.07
N ALA A 270 17.31 -1.16 23.93
CA ALA A 270 17.46 -2.56 23.55
C ALA A 270 18.89 -2.89 23.05
N ARG A 271 19.73 -1.89 22.80
CA ARG A 271 21.08 -2.09 22.27
C ARG A 271 22.02 -2.62 23.36
N GLN A 272 22.75 -3.68 23.03
CA GLN A 272 23.54 -4.45 23.99
C GLN A 272 25.04 -4.13 24.00
N CYS A 273 25.50 -3.11 23.24
CA CYS A 273 26.92 -2.77 23.18
C CYS A 273 27.23 -1.33 22.77
N GLU A 274 28.47 -0.93 23.01
CA GLU A 274 29.09 0.29 22.48
C GLU A 274 29.96 -0.06 21.26
N PHE A 275 29.89 0.76 20.19
CA PHE A 275 30.72 0.54 19.01
C PHE A 275 32.08 1.19 19.21
N LYS A 276 33.14 0.49 18.80
CA LYS A 276 34.46 1.10 18.69
C LYS A 276 34.51 1.94 17.41
N PRO A 277 34.92 3.22 17.49
CA PRO A 277 35.12 4.04 16.33
C PRO A 277 36.11 3.39 15.34
N SER A 278 35.82 3.56 14.06
CA SER A 278 36.60 3.11 12.91
C SER A 278 36.95 4.32 12.03
N ASP A 279 38.13 4.28 11.42
CA ASP A 279 38.60 5.31 10.46
C ASP A 279 37.97 5.12 9.05
N LEU A 280 36.84 4.43 8.96
CA LEU A 280 36.15 4.17 7.70
C LEU A 280 35.55 5.47 7.13
N GLU A 281 36.01 5.83 5.93
CA GLU A 281 35.47 6.94 5.14
C GLU A 281 34.99 6.45 3.77
N PHE A 282 33.83 6.95 3.34
CA PHE A 282 33.24 6.64 2.04
C PHE A 282 33.53 7.75 1.03
N LEU A 283 33.95 7.37 -0.18
CA LEU A 283 34.41 8.33 -1.20
C LEU A 283 33.26 8.99 -1.99
N ASP A 284 32.10 8.33 -2.03
CA ASP A 284 30.96 8.63 -2.90
C ASP A 284 29.74 9.23 -2.16
N ILE A 285 29.91 9.60 -0.89
CA ILE A 285 28.80 10.17 -0.09
C ILE A 285 28.76 11.70 -0.13
N ARG A 286 29.72 12.37 -0.77
CA ARG A 286 29.87 13.84 -0.76
C ARG A 286 28.62 14.58 -1.24
N ASP A 287 27.94 14.02 -2.24
CA ASP A 287 26.73 14.58 -2.84
C ASP A 287 25.43 14.07 -2.19
N SER A 288 25.52 13.18 -1.20
CA SER A 288 24.35 12.72 -0.46
C SER A 288 23.96 13.77 0.59
N ILE A 289 22.68 14.12 0.61
CA ILE A 289 22.10 14.94 1.67
C ILE A 289 22.09 14.23 3.04
N PHE A 290 22.34 12.92 3.06
CA PHE A 290 22.41 12.10 4.27
C PHE A 290 23.85 11.70 4.64
N LYS A 291 24.85 12.35 4.06
CA LYS A 291 26.28 12.04 4.27
C LYS A 291 26.69 11.95 5.73
N ASP A 292 26.15 12.81 6.59
CA ASP A 292 26.53 12.85 8.01
C ASP A 292 26.02 11.60 8.75
N TYR A 293 24.80 11.14 8.45
CA TYR A 293 24.26 9.89 8.98
C TYR A 293 25.08 8.69 8.51
N ILE A 294 25.41 8.67 7.20
CA ILE A 294 26.21 7.59 6.61
C ILE A 294 27.60 7.55 7.26
N ALA A 295 28.27 8.70 7.41
CA ALA A 295 29.59 8.80 8.02
C ALA A 295 29.58 8.34 9.50
N LYS A 296 28.56 8.73 10.27
CA LYS A 296 28.42 8.29 11.67
C LYS A 296 28.25 6.77 11.77
N LEU A 297 27.38 6.17 10.95
CA LEU A 297 27.18 4.72 10.96
C LEU A 297 28.43 3.97 10.47
N GLY A 298 29.14 4.49 9.47
CA GLY A 298 30.41 3.94 9.00
C GLY A 298 31.50 3.97 10.08
N LYS A 299 31.65 5.09 10.79
CA LYS A 299 32.56 5.22 11.93
C LYS A 299 32.23 4.28 13.07
N ASN A 300 30.96 3.93 13.27
CA ASN A 300 30.57 2.94 14.28
C ASN A 300 30.58 1.50 13.73
N SER A 301 31.06 1.28 12.51
CA SER A 301 31.06 -0.03 11.83
C SER A 301 29.68 -0.68 11.71
N ILE A 302 28.60 0.10 11.82
CA ILE A 302 27.22 -0.40 11.77
C ILE A 302 26.82 -0.68 10.33
N PHE A 303 27.02 0.32 9.47
CA PHE A 303 26.61 0.26 8.08
C PHE A 303 27.83 0.36 7.18
N GLU A 304 28.34 -0.81 6.80
CA GLU A 304 29.47 -0.94 5.91
C GLU A 304 29.05 -0.72 4.44
N GLY A 305 29.99 -0.19 3.65
CA GLY A 305 29.85 -0.04 2.21
C GLY A 305 30.03 -1.38 1.47
N TYR A 306 30.24 -1.29 0.16
CA TYR A 306 30.63 -2.46 -0.62
C TYR A 306 32.09 -2.81 -0.31
N TYR A 307 32.30 -4.05 0.12
CA TYR A 307 33.59 -4.59 0.55
C TYR A 307 34.69 -4.20 -0.44
N ASP A 308 35.84 -3.77 0.09
CA ASP A 308 37.07 -3.46 -0.65
C ASP A 308 37.02 -2.28 -1.64
N THR A 309 35.92 -1.52 -1.70
CA THR A 309 35.79 -0.39 -2.66
C THR A 309 35.80 1.00 -2.03
N LYS A 310 35.65 1.10 -0.70
CA LYS A 310 35.35 2.38 0.01
C LYS A 310 34.13 3.13 -0.56
N LEU A 311 33.22 2.43 -1.25
CA LEU A 311 31.99 2.98 -1.82
C LEU A 311 30.79 2.60 -0.96
N PHE A 312 29.90 3.56 -0.72
CA PHE A 312 28.64 3.36 -0.02
C PHE A 312 27.46 3.14 -0.99
N LYS A 313 27.51 3.71 -2.20
CA LYS A 313 26.45 3.77 -3.22
C LYS A 313 25.11 4.26 -2.64
N PRO A 314 25.03 5.52 -2.19
CA PRO A 314 23.88 6.05 -1.45
C PRO A 314 22.54 5.92 -2.18
N LYS A 315 22.55 6.00 -3.52
CA LYS A 315 21.36 5.95 -4.38
C LYS A 315 20.92 4.54 -4.81
N ASN A 316 21.64 3.50 -4.38
CA ASN A 316 21.21 2.13 -4.64
C ASN A 316 20.10 1.73 -3.65
N THR A 317 19.18 0.89 -4.10
CA THR A 317 18.26 0.19 -3.20
C THR A 317 19.03 -0.81 -2.33
N ILE A 318 18.43 -1.19 -1.21
CA ILE A 318 18.98 -2.21 -0.31
C ILE A 318 18.04 -3.39 -0.18
N SER A 319 18.61 -4.60 -0.22
CA SER A 319 17.84 -5.83 -0.10
C SER A 319 17.38 -6.10 1.34
N ARG A 320 16.35 -6.94 1.46
CA ARG A 320 15.81 -7.38 2.76
C ARG A 320 16.85 -8.08 3.63
N ALA A 321 17.70 -8.93 3.05
CA ALA A 321 18.75 -9.64 3.80
C ALA A 321 19.88 -8.70 4.25
N GLU A 322 20.30 -7.77 3.38
CA GLU A 322 21.29 -6.75 3.76
C GLU A 322 20.76 -5.86 4.89
N TYR A 323 19.48 -5.45 4.82
CA TYR A 323 18.86 -4.67 5.87
C TYR A 323 18.87 -5.40 7.22
N LEU A 324 18.49 -6.70 7.24
CA LEU A 324 18.53 -7.54 8.44
C LEU A 324 19.95 -7.59 9.03
N LYS A 325 20.97 -7.77 8.20
CA LYS A 325 22.37 -7.78 8.65
C LYS A 325 22.74 -6.48 9.37
N ILE A 326 22.38 -5.33 8.80
CA ILE A 326 22.72 -4.02 9.36
C ILE A 326 21.98 -3.79 10.67
N ILE A 327 20.69 -4.14 10.75
CA ILE A 327 19.91 -3.86 11.96
C ILE A 327 20.27 -4.79 13.11
N LEU A 328 20.57 -6.08 12.84
CA LEU A 328 21.12 -6.98 13.86
C LEU A 328 22.45 -6.43 14.39
N ARG A 329 23.32 -5.98 13.48
CA ARG A 329 24.57 -5.33 13.87
C ARG A 329 24.33 -4.06 14.68
N ALA A 330 23.43 -3.19 14.26
CA ALA A 330 23.08 -1.92 14.92
C ALA A 330 22.67 -2.11 16.38
N PHE A 331 21.97 -3.20 16.69
CA PHE A 331 21.55 -3.56 18.05
C PHE A 331 22.52 -4.51 18.77
N CYS A 332 23.65 -4.83 18.15
CA CYS A 332 24.69 -5.73 18.67
C CYS A 332 24.19 -7.15 18.90
N ILE A 333 23.31 -7.63 18.03
CA ILE A 333 22.74 -8.96 18.12
C ILE A 333 23.64 -9.91 17.34
N ASP A 334 24.23 -10.86 18.06
CA ASP A 334 25.00 -11.94 17.47
C ASP A 334 24.10 -12.99 16.79
N TYR A 335 24.58 -13.50 15.67
CA TYR A 335 23.93 -14.50 14.84
C TYR A 335 24.92 -15.53 14.29
N ASP A 336 26.15 -15.59 14.79
CA ASP A 336 27.18 -16.50 14.25
C ASP A 336 26.86 -17.97 14.52
N ASP A 337 26.26 -18.27 15.68
CA ASP A 337 25.93 -19.63 16.17
C ASP A 337 24.48 -20.06 15.89
N VAL A 338 23.73 -19.30 15.08
CA VAL A 338 22.32 -19.60 14.82
C VAL A 338 22.14 -20.86 13.95
N ASP A 339 21.14 -21.67 14.29
CA ASP A 339 20.78 -22.87 13.54
C ASP A 339 20.02 -22.53 12.25
N THR A 340 20.69 -22.62 11.09
CA THR A 340 20.09 -22.35 9.77
C THR A 340 19.29 -23.54 9.22
N SER A 341 19.33 -24.71 9.85
CA SER A 341 18.66 -25.92 9.35
C SER A 341 17.13 -25.80 9.37
N LYS A 342 16.61 -24.98 10.30
CA LYS A 342 15.17 -24.77 10.56
C LYS A 342 14.52 -23.68 9.72
N ILE A 343 15.28 -23.01 8.85
CA ILE A 343 14.74 -21.98 7.97
C ILE A 343 13.66 -22.61 7.06
N PRO A 344 12.40 -22.10 7.08
CA PRO A 344 11.29 -22.66 6.33
C PRO A 344 11.23 -22.17 4.87
N PHE A 345 12.01 -21.15 4.53
CA PHE A 345 11.97 -20.47 3.24
C PHE A 345 12.72 -21.26 2.15
N LYS A 346 12.05 -21.49 1.02
CA LYS A 346 12.61 -22.31 -0.09
C LYS A 346 13.62 -21.55 -0.95
N ASP A 347 13.60 -20.23 -0.89
CA ASP A 347 14.45 -19.33 -1.67
C ASP A 347 15.66 -18.81 -0.89
N VAL A 348 16.00 -19.49 0.22
CA VAL A 348 17.17 -19.19 1.04
C VAL A 348 18.05 -20.43 1.05
N ASP A 349 19.27 -20.30 0.52
CA ASP A 349 20.29 -21.33 0.65
C ASP A 349 20.80 -21.32 2.10
N LYS A 350 20.65 -22.44 2.81
CA LYS A 350 20.98 -22.57 4.24
C LYS A 350 22.46 -22.40 4.56
N ASN A 351 23.33 -22.50 3.55
CA ASN A 351 24.77 -22.30 3.67
C ASN A 351 25.21 -20.86 3.32
N SER A 352 24.29 -20.02 2.84
CA SER A 352 24.59 -18.65 2.46
C SER A 352 24.73 -17.75 3.69
N TRP A 353 25.38 -16.59 3.53
CA TRP A 353 25.51 -15.63 4.64
C TRP A 353 24.14 -15.06 5.06
N GLU A 354 23.21 -14.95 4.11
CA GLU A 354 21.84 -14.49 4.35
C GLU A 354 21.08 -15.44 5.28
N ALA A 355 21.36 -16.74 5.22
CA ALA A 355 20.69 -17.72 6.05
C ALA A 355 20.86 -17.44 7.54
N LYS A 356 22.06 -17.03 7.98
CA LYS A 356 22.29 -16.72 9.40
C LYS A 356 21.46 -15.53 9.87
N VAL A 357 21.47 -14.43 9.12
CA VAL A 357 20.72 -13.22 9.52
C VAL A 357 19.20 -13.46 9.47
N ILE A 358 18.73 -14.27 8.51
CA ILE A 358 17.32 -14.67 8.39
C ILE A 358 16.92 -15.60 9.53
N ALA A 359 17.74 -16.60 9.87
CA ALA A 359 17.49 -17.50 10.99
C ALA A 359 17.41 -16.73 12.31
N LYS A 360 18.31 -15.76 12.53
CA LYS A 360 18.26 -14.94 13.74
C LYS A 360 17.01 -14.07 13.78
N ALA A 361 16.62 -13.49 12.65
CA ALA A 361 15.38 -12.71 12.56
C ALA A 361 14.12 -13.56 12.82
N LEU A 362 14.10 -14.83 12.40
CA LEU A 362 13.03 -15.79 12.75
C LEU A 362 13.01 -16.10 14.25
N GLU A 363 14.16 -16.37 14.84
CA GLU A 363 14.30 -16.64 16.28
C GLU A 363 13.76 -15.47 17.14
N LEU A 364 13.99 -14.24 16.69
CA LEU A 364 13.49 -13.01 17.31
C LEU A 364 12.02 -12.70 16.99
N ASN A 365 11.34 -13.52 16.18
CA ASN A 365 9.99 -13.26 15.65
C ASN A 365 9.87 -11.95 14.85
N ALA A 366 10.98 -11.45 14.29
CA ALA A 366 11.00 -10.25 13.48
C ALA A 366 10.51 -10.45 12.04
N ILE A 367 10.54 -11.70 11.58
CA ILE A 367 10.00 -12.12 10.29
C ILE A 367 9.13 -13.36 10.50
N ASN A 368 8.10 -13.52 9.67
CA ASN A 368 7.16 -14.65 9.78
C ASN A 368 7.49 -15.78 8.81
N ASP A 369 7.14 -16.99 9.21
CA ASP A 369 7.30 -18.25 8.48
C ASP A 369 6.08 -18.64 7.64
N LYS A 370 5.01 -17.82 7.67
CA LYS A 370 3.75 -18.11 6.96
C LYS A 370 3.90 -18.14 5.44
N ASN A 371 4.91 -17.45 4.92
CA ASN A 371 5.22 -17.40 3.50
C ASN A 371 6.25 -18.48 3.12
N ILE A 372 6.07 -19.10 1.95
CA ILE A 372 6.99 -20.12 1.43
C ILE A 372 8.35 -19.52 0.99
N LYS A 373 8.40 -18.20 0.80
CA LYS A 373 9.57 -17.45 0.33
C LYS A 373 9.87 -16.24 1.22
N PHE A 374 11.15 -15.97 1.48
CA PHE A 374 11.61 -14.79 2.20
C PHE A 374 11.88 -13.59 1.29
N ARG A 375 12.35 -13.85 0.07
CA ARG A 375 12.83 -12.89 -0.94
C ARG A 375 14.05 -12.10 -0.45
N PRO A 376 15.20 -12.74 -0.21
CA PRO A 376 16.36 -12.10 0.43
C PRO A 376 16.96 -10.94 -0.38
N HIS A 377 16.88 -11.01 -1.70
CA HIS A 377 17.49 -10.03 -2.62
C HIS A 377 16.51 -8.94 -3.09
N ASP A 378 15.23 -9.06 -2.75
CA ASP A 378 14.26 -8.01 -3.08
C ASP A 378 14.54 -6.77 -2.25
N PRO A 379 14.34 -5.56 -2.81
CA PRO A 379 14.45 -4.33 -2.04
C PRO A 379 13.49 -4.30 -0.85
N ILE A 380 13.94 -3.70 0.25
CA ILE A 380 13.08 -3.48 1.42
C ILE A 380 12.23 -2.22 1.25
N SER A 381 10.95 -2.31 1.63
CA SER A 381 10.06 -1.15 1.68
C SER A 381 10.22 -0.34 2.98
N ARG A 382 9.79 0.93 2.94
CA ARG A 382 9.84 1.85 4.08
C ARG A 382 9.13 1.32 5.33
N VAL A 383 7.93 0.76 5.17
CA VAL A 383 7.18 0.22 6.31
C VAL A 383 7.81 -1.07 6.85
N GLU A 384 8.31 -1.94 5.98
CA GLU A 384 8.96 -3.18 6.42
C GLU A 384 10.22 -2.91 7.23
N SER A 385 10.99 -1.89 6.84
CA SER A 385 12.13 -1.41 7.61
C SER A 385 11.73 -1.06 9.04
N LEU A 386 10.66 -0.27 9.24
CA LEU A 386 10.20 0.12 10.57
C LEU A 386 9.70 -1.08 11.37
N LYS A 387 8.89 -1.93 10.75
CA LYS A 387 8.36 -3.13 11.41
C LYS A 387 9.50 -3.98 11.99
N ILE A 388 10.52 -4.26 11.18
CA ILE A 388 11.68 -5.07 11.58
C ILE A 388 12.43 -4.43 12.76
N ILE A 389 12.61 -3.10 12.79
CA ILE A 389 13.26 -2.41 13.92
C ILE A 389 12.50 -2.70 15.21
N PHE A 390 11.18 -2.52 15.19
CA PHE A 390 10.32 -2.74 16.35
C PHE A 390 10.32 -4.20 16.80
N ASP A 391 10.21 -5.14 15.87
CA ASP A 391 10.19 -6.56 16.25
C ASP A 391 11.53 -7.04 16.81
N ILE A 392 12.66 -6.62 16.22
CA ILE A 392 14.01 -6.99 16.69
C ILE A 392 14.29 -6.43 18.08
N THR A 393 13.78 -5.24 18.37
CA THR A 393 13.89 -4.64 19.70
C THR A 393 12.86 -5.18 20.70
N GLY A 394 12.03 -6.14 20.28
CA GLY A 394 10.96 -6.71 21.11
C GLY A 394 9.89 -5.69 21.51
N THR A 395 9.81 -4.55 20.82
CA THR A 395 8.92 -3.45 21.15
C THR A 395 7.76 -3.43 20.17
N THR A 396 6.54 -3.64 20.65
CA THR A 396 5.34 -3.49 19.80
C THR A 396 4.70 -2.14 20.06
N PRO A 397 4.62 -1.24 19.06
CA PRO A 397 3.88 0.01 19.19
C PRO A 397 2.41 -0.24 19.51
N GLU A 398 1.82 0.64 20.32
CA GLU A 398 0.37 0.67 20.53
C GLU A 398 -0.36 0.92 19.20
N ASN A 399 -1.59 0.41 19.10
CA ASN A 399 -2.39 0.63 17.91
C ASN A 399 -2.66 2.12 17.72
N ALA A 400 -2.35 2.64 16.53
CA ALA A 400 -2.77 3.95 16.09
C ALA A 400 -4.05 3.82 15.25
N TYR A 401 -4.97 4.78 15.40
CA TYR A 401 -6.22 4.87 14.62
C TYR A 401 -6.36 6.22 13.91
N VAL A 402 -5.30 7.02 13.98
CA VAL A 402 -5.20 8.36 13.40
C VAL A 402 -3.83 8.42 12.75
N THR A 403 -3.81 8.89 11.50
CA THR A 403 -2.57 9.06 10.74
C THR A 403 -2.40 10.52 10.34
N LYS A 404 -1.15 10.97 10.33
CA LYS A 404 -0.73 12.28 9.80
C LYS A 404 -0.51 12.23 8.29
N PHE A 405 -0.36 11.02 7.75
CA PHE A 405 -0.04 10.76 6.36
C PHE A 405 -1.27 10.33 5.58
N GLU A 406 -1.54 11.03 4.48
CA GLU A 406 -2.73 10.83 3.64
C GLU A 406 -2.71 9.50 2.88
N ASP A 407 -1.53 8.93 2.65
CA ASP A 407 -1.30 7.68 1.92
C ASP A 407 -1.10 6.46 2.82
N VAL A 408 -1.36 6.60 4.13
CA VAL A 408 -1.34 5.51 5.10
C VAL A 408 -2.79 5.14 5.44
N ASP A 409 -3.11 3.86 5.32
CA ASP A 409 -4.44 3.37 5.71
C ASP A 409 -4.58 3.43 7.25
N ALA A 410 -5.63 4.12 7.73
CA ALA A 410 -5.92 4.25 9.15
C ALA A 410 -6.27 2.91 9.83
N TYR A 411 -6.60 1.88 9.05
CA TYR A 411 -6.83 0.51 9.51
C TYR A 411 -5.73 -0.47 9.08
N GLY A 412 -4.72 0.03 8.36
CA GLY A 412 -3.59 -0.76 7.91
C GLY A 412 -2.74 -1.23 9.09
N TRP A 413 -2.13 -2.41 8.94
CA TRP A 413 -1.22 -2.95 9.97
C TRP A 413 0.01 -2.06 10.18
N GLU A 414 0.34 -1.27 9.16
CA GLU A 414 1.48 -0.36 9.09
C GLU A 414 1.38 0.84 10.03
N ILE A 415 0.16 1.31 10.32
CA ILE A 415 -0.08 2.63 10.92
C ILE A 415 0.67 2.81 12.24
N LYS A 416 0.65 1.77 13.08
CA LYS A 416 1.27 1.82 14.42
C LYS A 416 2.79 1.98 14.35
N TYR A 417 3.43 1.37 13.36
CA TYR A 417 4.88 1.47 13.19
C TYR A 417 5.26 2.83 12.60
N ILE A 418 4.47 3.32 11.64
CA ILE A 418 4.71 4.60 10.97
C ILE A 418 4.51 5.76 11.93
N GLU A 419 3.35 5.83 12.60
CA GLU A 419 3.02 6.91 13.53
C GLU A 419 3.99 6.92 14.71
N LYS A 420 4.29 5.77 15.31
CA LYS A 420 5.23 5.72 16.43
C LYS A 420 6.65 6.14 16.02
N SER A 421 7.12 5.69 14.84
CA SER A 421 8.42 6.11 14.31
C SER A 421 8.46 7.60 13.99
N TYR A 422 7.34 8.15 13.53
CA TYR A 422 7.21 9.58 13.31
C TYR A 422 7.24 10.32 14.66
N ASP A 423 6.47 9.90 15.66
CA ASP A 423 6.44 10.61 16.93
C ASP A 423 7.81 10.57 17.65
N MET A 424 8.58 9.49 17.47
CA MET A 424 9.96 9.36 17.98
C MET A 424 11.04 10.01 17.10
N CYS A 425 10.65 10.69 16.03
CA CYS A 425 11.57 11.33 15.08
C CYS A 425 12.58 10.40 14.40
N ILE A 426 12.24 9.13 14.26
CA ILE A 426 13.04 8.14 13.53
C ILE A 426 12.93 8.39 12.02
N VAL A 427 11.69 8.64 11.56
CA VAL A 427 11.36 8.90 10.15
C VAL A 427 10.69 10.24 9.98
N ASP A 428 10.71 10.75 8.76
CA ASP A 428 9.91 11.90 8.34
C ASP A 428 8.99 11.51 7.18
N GLY A 429 7.98 12.34 6.92
CA GLY A 429 7.17 12.28 5.71
C GLY A 429 7.64 13.23 4.62
N TYR A 430 7.05 13.06 3.45
CA TYR A 430 7.23 13.90 2.29
C TYR A 430 6.02 14.81 2.13
N LYS A 431 6.26 16.07 1.76
CA LYS A 431 5.22 16.95 1.25
C LYS A 431 5.21 16.85 -0.27
N VAL A 432 4.17 16.26 -0.83
CA VAL A 432 3.98 16.12 -2.28
C VAL A 432 2.70 16.86 -2.63
N ASP A 433 2.80 17.92 -3.44
CA ASP A 433 1.66 18.74 -3.86
C ASP A 433 0.81 19.28 -2.68
N GLY A 434 1.47 19.65 -1.58
CA GLY A 434 0.82 20.14 -0.37
C GLY A 434 0.24 19.06 0.55
N ARG A 435 0.28 17.79 0.13
CA ARG A 435 -0.19 16.63 0.90
C ARG A 435 0.95 16.02 1.68
N PHE A 436 0.69 15.60 2.92
CA PHE A 436 1.70 14.95 3.75
C PHE A 436 1.59 13.42 3.58
N THR A 437 2.68 12.80 3.13
CA THR A 437 2.71 11.40 2.70
C THR A 437 3.91 10.67 3.29
N PHE A 438 3.80 9.36 3.49
CA PHE A 438 4.87 8.52 4.03
C PHE A 438 5.49 7.59 2.98
N LYS A 439 4.71 7.17 1.99
CA LYS A 439 5.03 6.18 0.96
C LYS A 439 5.45 4.82 1.53
N PRO A 440 4.56 4.13 2.27
CA PRO A 440 4.92 2.94 3.05
C PRO A 440 5.55 1.81 2.22
N TYR A 441 5.11 1.63 0.98
CA TYR A 441 5.51 0.52 0.11
C TYR A 441 6.64 0.87 -0.87
N ASP A 442 7.16 2.10 -0.84
CA ASP A 442 8.31 2.48 -1.67
C ASP A 442 9.58 1.79 -1.18
N ASN A 443 10.40 1.34 -2.14
CA ASN A 443 11.70 0.74 -1.86
C ASN A 443 12.68 1.79 -1.31
N MET A 444 13.40 1.44 -0.25
CA MET A 444 14.35 2.35 0.37
C MET A 444 15.70 2.36 -0.34
N LEU A 445 16.26 3.56 -0.45
CA LEU A 445 17.66 3.75 -0.80
C LEU A 445 18.57 3.52 0.42
N ARG A 446 19.82 3.13 0.17
CA ARG A 446 20.83 2.91 1.22
C ARG A 446 21.04 4.15 2.09
N GLU A 447 21.01 5.34 1.51
CA GLU A 447 21.14 6.60 2.25
C GLU A 447 19.93 6.90 3.15
N GLU A 448 18.74 6.49 2.75
CA GLU A 448 17.52 6.66 3.55
C GLU A 448 17.53 5.70 4.73
N VAL A 449 17.95 4.45 4.50
CA VAL A 449 18.18 3.47 5.58
C VAL A 449 19.22 3.97 6.57
N ALA A 450 20.30 4.59 6.10
CA ALA A 450 21.31 5.16 6.99
C ALA A 450 20.72 6.23 7.92
N LYS A 451 19.87 7.13 7.40
CA LYS A 451 19.16 8.11 8.23
C LYS A 451 18.25 7.42 9.26
N VAL A 452 17.43 6.46 8.84
CA VAL A 452 16.50 5.76 9.74
C VAL A 452 17.23 5.03 10.87
N ILE A 453 18.33 4.33 10.56
CA ILE A 453 19.11 3.60 11.56
C ILE A 453 19.84 4.57 12.49
N ALA A 454 20.45 5.63 11.97
CA ALA A 454 21.14 6.62 12.80
C ALA A 454 20.17 7.33 13.76
N ASN A 455 18.99 7.74 13.28
CA ASN A 455 17.96 8.33 14.14
C ASN A 455 17.44 7.31 15.17
N THR A 456 17.21 6.06 14.77
CA THR A 456 16.84 4.97 15.69
C THR A 456 17.86 4.80 16.81
N LEU A 457 19.15 5.03 16.54
CA LEU A 457 20.24 4.91 17.50
C LEU A 457 20.61 6.23 18.21
N ASN A 458 19.91 7.34 17.92
CA ASN A 458 20.24 8.69 18.37
C ASN A 458 21.69 9.12 18.05
N LEU A 459 22.19 8.77 16.85
CA LEU A 459 23.57 9.04 16.43
C LEU A 459 23.79 10.37 15.72
#